data_AF-A0A1X7R7Y7-F1
#
_entry.id   AF-A0A1X7R7Y7-F1
#
_cell.length_a   1.000
_cell.length_b   1.000
_cell.length_c   1.000
_cell.angle_alpha   90.00
_cell.angle_beta   90.00
_cell.angle_gamma   90.00
#
_symmetry.space_group_name_H-M   'P 1'
#
loop_
_entity.id
_entity.type
_entity.pdbx_description
1 polymer ?
#
loop_
_entity_poly.entity_id
_entity_poly.type
_entity_poly.pdbx_seq_one_letter_code
_entity_poly.pdbx_strand_id
1 'polypeptide(L)'
;MAEEHTFPTENLNLPDMDSQLALLLQPQEFPINSPNNLSNHLLNLSNDERAKKKAQNRAAQRAFRERKMARMKDLQNKLSESEFERINLLKEINQLKLLNKEIFTENDFLKKQQFNINKKNANTMTQSLSPTSPNLSEFENSYQSTSPKSFSFPTKDSFFKSLMVDQFGEEFIQQRYPNDMTYSGVQLLTVPATWEYLQKITEHNNDIEFDMIMVMNNLKRNHVCAEEGPSYPIYLINEMIVQAIEASSSSSS
;
A
#
# COMPACT_ATOMS: atom_id res chain seq x y z
N MET A 1 -16.39 38.58 -9.71
CA MET A 1 -16.71 37.68 -10.83
C MET A 1 -16.02 36.38 -10.51
N ALA A 2 -16.69 35.50 -9.77
CA ALA A 2 -16.18 34.20 -9.37
C ALA A 2 -17.15 33.17 -9.94
N GLU A 3 -16.65 32.32 -10.82
CA GLU A 3 -17.42 31.25 -11.46
C GLU A 3 -17.63 30.11 -10.46
N GLU A 4 -18.87 29.92 -10.03
CA GLU A 4 -19.32 28.70 -9.36
C GLU A 4 -19.30 27.54 -10.37
N HIS A 5 -18.28 26.69 -10.27
CA HIS A 5 -18.30 25.39 -10.93
C HIS A 5 -19.15 24.43 -10.10
N THR A 6 -20.44 24.43 -10.39
CA THR A 6 -21.41 23.43 -9.96
C THR A 6 -21.08 22.10 -10.63
N PHE A 7 -20.63 21.11 -9.87
CA PHE A 7 -20.49 19.74 -10.36
C PHE A 7 -21.86 19.11 -10.58
N PRO A 8 -22.06 18.29 -11.63
CA PRO A 8 -23.33 17.63 -11.87
C PRO A 8 -23.58 16.60 -10.78
N THR A 9 -24.67 16.77 -10.03
CA THR A 9 -25.29 15.69 -9.27
C THR A 9 -25.90 14.71 -10.26
N GLU A 10 -25.08 13.76 -10.71
CA GLU A 10 -25.58 12.62 -11.45
C GLU A 10 -26.54 11.86 -10.52
N ASN A 11 -27.83 11.94 -10.86
CA ASN A 11 -28.91 11.19 -10.24
C ASN A 11 -28.62 9.70 -10.42
N LEU A 12 -27.83 9.13 -9.51
CA LEU A 12 -27.80 7.70 -9.28
C LEU A 12 -29.15 7.36 -8.67
N ASN A 13 -30.07 6.98 -9.54
CA ASN A 13 -31.31 6.33 -9.22
C ASN A 13 -30.95 5.03 -8.48
N LEU A 14 -30.69 5.12 -7.16
CA LEU A 14 -30.51 3.96 -6.31
C LEU A 14 -31.81 3.16 -6.44
N PRO A 15 -31.76 1.92 -6.96
CA PRO A 15 -32.95 1.11 -7.00
C PRO A 15 -33.40 0.93 -5.55
N ASP A 16 -34.67 1.22 -5.29
CA ASP A 16 -35.30 1.06 -3.99
C ASP A 16 -35.09 -0.40 -3.50
N MET A 17 -34.09 -0.57 -2.63
CA MET A 17 -33.67 -1.86 -2.12
C MET A 17 -34.71 -2.46 -1.17
N ASP A 18 -35.61 -1.64 -0.60
CA ASP A 18 -36.73 -2.10 0.22
C ASP A 18 -37.77 -2.81 -0.65
N SER A 19 -38.02 -2.31 -1.86
CA SER A 19 -38.87 -2.99 -2.85
C SER A 19 -38.27 -4.33 -3.32
N GLN A 20 -36.94 -4.44 -3.46
CA GLN A 20 -36.27 -5.71 -3.77
C GLN A 20 -36.29 -6.70 -2.60
N LEU A 21 -36.18 -6.18 -1.37
CA LEU A 21 -36.28 -6.97 -0.15
C LEU A 21 -37.68 -7.57 0.01
N ALA A 22 -38.74 -6.82 -0.32
CA ALA A 22 -40.12 -7.30 -0.32
C ALA A 22 -40.36 -8.43 -1.36
N LEU A 23 -39.69 -8.35 -2.52
CA LEU A 23 -39.81 -9.34 -3.59
C LEU A 23 -39.04 -10.65 -3.26
N LEU A 24 -37.90 -10.54 -2.58
CA LEU A 24 -37.12 -11.69 -2.10
C LEU A 24 -37.73 -12.37 -0.85
N LEU A 25 -38.60 -11.65 -0.13
CA LEU A 25 -39.37 -12.15 1.02
C LEU A 25 -40.70 -12.81 0.66
N GLN A 26 -41.09 -12.81 -0.62
CA GLN A 26 -42.28 -13.52 -1.06
C GLN A 26 -42.19 -15.00 -0.65
N PRO A 27 -43.30 -15.64 -0.24
CA PRO A 27 -43.31 -17.06 0.03
C PRO A 27 -43.00 -17.80 -1.28
N GLN A 28 -41.73 -18.13 -1.50
CA GLN A 28 -41.34 -19.17 -2.43
C GLN A 28 -41.84 -20.48 -1.81
N GLU A 29 -42.99 -20.95 -2.29
CA GLU A 29 -43.43 -22.34 -2.17
C GLU A 29 -42.31 -23.20 -2.76
N PHE A 30 -41.54 -23.87 -1.89
CA PHE A 30 -40.58 -24.85 -2.36
C PHE A 30 -41.40 -25.96 -3.04
N PRO A 31 -41.19 -26.26 -4.34
CA PRO A 31 -41.86 -27.39 -4.96
C PRO A 31 -41.49 -28.64 -4.16
N ILE A 32 -42.51 -29.36 -3.68
CA ILE A 32 -42.36 -30.65 -2.98
C ILE A 32 -41.94 -31.69 -4.02
N ASN A 33 -40.72 -31.56 -4.55
CA ASN A 33 -40.11 -32.55 -5.43
C ASN A 33 -38.95 -33.15 -4.67
N SER A 34 -39.25 -34.11 -3.79
CA SER A 34 -38.27 -35.07 -3.31
C SER A 34 -38.93 -36.44 -3.08
N PRO A 35 -38.27 -37.53 -3.48
CA PRO A 35 -38.91 -38.78 -3.85
C PRO A 35 -39.39 -39.52 -2.61
N ASN A 36 -40.68 -39.85 -2.58
CA ASN A 36 -41.42 -40.99 -1.97
C ASN A 36 -40.92 -41.75 -0.71
N ASN A 37 -39.77 -41.46 -0.10
CA ASN A 37 -39.20 -42.21 1.01
C ASN A 37 -39.36 -41.53 2.38
N LEU A 38 -39.65 -40.23 2.46
CA LEU A 38 -39.95 -39.56 3.73
C LEU A 38 -41.40 -39.78 4.19
N SER A 39 -42.29 -40.09 3.24
CA SER A 39 -43.73 -40.28 3.46
C SER A 39 -44.05 -41.49 4.35
N ASN A 40 -43.30 -42.59 4.19
CA ASN A 40 -43.56 -43.85 4.89
C ASN A 40 -43.32 -43.75 6.41
N HIS A 41 -42.35 -42.95 6.86
CA HIS A 41 -42.10 -42.75 8.30
C HIS A 41 -43.15 -41.81 8.93
N LEU A 42 -43.71 -40.86 8.18
CA LEU A 42 -44.71 -39.93 8.71
C LEU A 42 -46.08 -40.59 8.88
N LEU A 43 -46.38 -41.61 8.06
CA LEU A 43 -47.62 -42.40 8.12
C LEU A 43 -47.69 -43.31 9.35
N ASN A 44 -46.54 -43.76 9.87
CA ASN A 44 -46.45 -44.66 11.03
C ASN A 44 -46.41 -43.94 12.40
N LEU A 45 -46.55 -42.61 12.41
CA LEU A 45 -46.59 -41.77 13.61
C LEU A 45 -48.04 -41.50 14.04
N SER A 46 -48.28 -41.34 15.34
CA SER A 46 -49.58 -40.88 15.83
C SER A 46 -49.94 -39.51 15.24
N ASN A 47 -51.24 -39.22 15.11
CA ASN A 47 -51.72 -37.93 14.61
C ASN A 47 -51.13 -36.73 15.39
N ASP A 48 -50.95 -36.88 16.69
CA ASP A 48 -50.33 -35.86 17.55
C ASP A 48 -48.84 -35.66 17.26
N GLU A 49 -48.12 -36.73 16.93
CA GLU A 49 -46.70 -36.66 16.57
C GLU A 49 -46.51 -36.00 15.20
N ARG A 50 -47.42 -36.26 14.25
CA ARG A 50 -47.44 -35.55 12.95
C ARG A 50 -47.68 -34.06 13.13
N ALA A 51 -48.64 -33.68 13.99
CA ALA A 51 -48.93 -32.27 14.28
C ALA A 51 -47.73 -31.56 14.93
N LYS A 52 -47.05 -32.21 15.89
CA LYS A 52 -45.83 -31.70 16.53
C LYS A 52 -44.69 -31.52 15.52
N LYS A 53 -44.41 -32.50 14.66
CA LYS A 53 -43.36 -32.39 13.61
C LYS A 53 -43.67 -31.26 12.61
N LYS A 54 -44.93 -31.09 12.20
CA LYS A 54 -45.32 -29.99 11.30
C LYS A 54 -45.14 -28.63 11.96
N ALA A 55 -45.47 -28.49 13.24
CA ALA A 55 -45.25 -27.27 14.00
C ALA A 55 -43.75 -26.95 14.16
N GLN A 56 -42.93 -27.97 14.47
CA GLN A 56 -41.48 -27.82 14.56
C GLN A 56 -40.85 -27.41 13.22
N ASN A 57 -41.25 -28.04 12.11
CA ASN A 57 -40.74 -27.67 10.77
C ASN A 57 -41.12 -26.23 10.41
N ARG A 58 -42.33 -25.78 10.73
CA ARG A 58 -42.72 -24.37 10.55
C ARG A 58 -41.86 -23.44 11.40
N ALA A 59 -41.61 -23.78 12.66
CA ALA A 59 -40.76 -22.98 13.55
C ALA A 59 -39.31 -22.95 13.07
N ALA A 60 -38.77 -24.08 12.63
CA ALA A 60 -37.43 -24.19 12.07
C ALA A 60 -37.29 -23.37 10.78
N GLN A 61 -38.29 -23.44 9.89
CA GLN A 61 -38.31 -22.64 8.65
C GLN A 61 -38.37 -21.14 8.96
N ARG A 62 -39.17 -20.73 9.94
CA ARG A 62 -39.24 -19.34 10.40
C ARG A 62 -37.89 -18.89 10.95
N ALA A 63 -37.28 -19.66 11.85
CA ALA A 63 -35.97 -19.36 12.41
C ALA A 63 -34.88 -19.30 11.32
N PHE A 64 -34.93 -20.17 10.30
CA PHE A 64 -34.00 -20.13 9.19
C PHE A 64 -34.17 -18.85 8.35
N ARG A 65 -35.41 -18.47 8.03
CA ARG A 65 -35.72 -17.23 7.33
C ARG A 65 -35.25 -16.01 8.13
N GLU A 66 -35.56 -15.95 9.42
CA GLU A 66 -35.14 -14.86 10.31
C GLU A 66 -33.61 -14.73 10.38
N ARG A 67 -32.88 -15.85 10.54
CA ARG A 67 -31.41 -15.84 10.51
C ARG A 67 -30.85 -15.36 9.17
N LYS A 68 -31.45 -15.77 8.05
CA LYS A 68 -31.02 -15.34 6.71
C LYS A 68 -31.24 -13.84 6.52
N MET A 69 -32.40 -13.32 6.95
CA MET A 69 -32.69 -11.89 6.92
C MET A 69 -31.76 -11.09 7.81
N ALA A 70 -31.51 -11.55 9.05
CA ALA A 70 -30.56 -10.90 9.95
C ALA A 70 -29.16 -10.82 9.35
N ARG A 71 -28.63 -11.92 8.82
CA ARG A 71 -27.32 -11.93 8.15
C ARG A 71 -27.27 -11.00 6.93
N MET A 72 -28.34 -10.96 6.14
CA MET A 72 -28.42 -10.07 4.97
C MET A 72 -28.40 -8.61 5.40
N LYS A 73 -29.18 -8.25 6.42
CA LYS A 73 -29.19 -6.91 7.01
C LYS A 73 -27.83 -6.52 7.60
N ASP A 74 -27.18 -7.43 8.31
CA ASP A 74 -25.83 -7.20 8.85
C ASP A 74 -24.81 -6.95 7.73
N LEU A 75 -24.89 -7.69 6.62
CA LEU A 75 -24.02 -7.47 5.46
C LEU A 75 -24.28 -6.12 4.79
N GLN A 76 -25.55 -5.73 4.63
CA GLN A 76 -25.93 -4.42 4.09
C GLN A 76 -25.40 -3.29 4.98
N ASN A 77 -25.57 -3.42 6.30
CA ASN A 77 -25.07 -2.44 7.26
C ASN A 77 -23.54 -2.31 7.19
N LYS A 78 -22.82 -3.44 7.17
CA LYS A 78 -21.35 -3.45 7.05
C LYS A 78 -20.86 -2.83 5.74
N LEU A 79 -21.57 -3.08 4.64
CA LEU A 79 -21.24 -2.47 3.36
C LEU A 79 -21.43 -0.95 3.43
N SER A 80 -22.58 -0.50 3.95
CA SER A 80 -22.86 0.93 4.12
C SER A 80 -21.85 1.63 5.04
N GLU A 81 -21.47 0.99 6.14
CA GLU A 81 -20.46 1.50 7.08
C GLU A 81 -19.09 1.62 6.40
N SER A 82 -18.67 0.57 5.69
CA SER A 82 -17.40 0.56 4.95
C SER A 82 -17.36 1.62 3.84
N GLU A 83 -18.47 1.81 3.11
CA GLU A 83 -18.57 2.85 2.08
C GLU A 83 -18.51 4.25 2.70
N PHE A 84 -19.18 4.47 3.83
CA PHE A 84 -19.12 5.72 4.56
C PHE A 84 -17.71 6.04 5.05
N GLU A 85 -17.02 5.07 5.67
CA GLU A 85 -15.63 5.22 6.10
C GLU A 85 -14.70 5.54 4.93
N ARG A 86 -14.86 4.82 3.81
CA ARG A 86 -14.07 5.07 2.59
C ARG A 86 -14.24 6.51 2.10
N ILE A 87 -15.46 7.04 2.08
CA ILE A 87 -15.73 8.42 1.67
C ILE A 87 -15.07 9.40 2.64
N ASN A 88 -15.15 9.15 3.94
CA ASN A 88 -14.56 10.02 4.96
C ASN A 88 -13.02 10.06 4.86
N LEU A 89 -12.37 8.89 4.70
CA LEU A 89 -10.93 8.79 4.51
C LEU A 89 -10.48 9.49 3.21
N LEU A 90 -11.23 9.35 2.12
CA LEU A 90 -10.92 10.07 0.88
C LEU A 90 -11.02 11.57 1.06
N LYS A 91 -12.00 12.07 1.82
CA LYS A 91 -12.12 13.48 2.15
C LYS A 91 -10.90 13.96 2.94
N GLU A 92 -10.49 13.23 3.96
CA GLU A 92 -9.31 13.56 4.77
C GLU A 92 -8.02 13.54 3.95
N ILE A 93 -7.82 12.53 3.09
CA ILE A 93 -6.68 12.47 2.17
C ILE A 93 -6.65 13.70 1.26
N ASN A 94 -7.79 14.10 0.70
CA ASN A 94 -7.84 15.29 -0.15
C ASN A 94 -7.52 16.56 0.63
N GLN A 95 -8.03 16.69 1.86
CA GLN A 95 -7.69 17.82 2.74
C GLN A 95 -6.19 17.86 3.05
N LEU A 96 -5.59 16.74 3.42
CA LEU A 96 -4.15 16.65 3.70
C LEU A 96 -3.30 16.95 2.45
N LYS A 97 -3.73 16.50 1.27
CA LYS A 97 -3.05 16.83 0.00
C LYS A 97 -3.11 18.33 -0.29
N LEU A 98 -4.25 18.96 -0.05
CA LEU A 98 -4.40 20.42 -0.20
C LEU A 98 -3.50 21.18 0.77
N LEU A 99 -3.51 20.81 2.06
CA LEU A 99 -2.64 21.42 3.07
C LEU A 99 -1.16 21.23 2.75
N ASN A 100 -0.76 20.02 2.36
CA ASN A 100 0.62 19.76 1.95
C ASN A 100 1.00 20.64 0.76
N LYS A 101 0.13 20.76 -0.25
CA LYS A 101 0.37 21.63 -1.40
C LYS A 101 0.57 23.09 -0.96
N GLU A 102 -0.28 23.58 -0.05
CA GLU A 102 -0.17 24.94 0.50
C GLU A 102 1.16 25.16 1.23
N ILE A 103 1.53 24.24 2.13
CA ILE A 103 2.81 24.26 2.84
C ILE A 103 4.00 24.19 1.87
N PHE A 104 3.93 23.36 0.82
CA PHE A 104 4.97 23.29 -0.19
C PHE A 104 5.11 24.61 -0.96
N THR A 105 3.99 25.23 -1.33
CA THR A 105 4.02 26.54 -2.02
C THR A 105 4.58 27.65 -1.14
N GLU A 106 4.21 27.68 0.15
CA GLU A 106 4.75 28.66 1.11
C GLU A 106 6.24 28.44 1.34
N ASN A 107 6.67 27.19 1.56
CA ASN A 107 8.09 26.86 1.71
C ASN A 107 8.92 27.22 0.48
N ASP A 108 8.41 26.95 -0.73
CA ASP A 108 9.08 27.33 -1.97
C ASP A 108 9.17 28.86 -2.11
N PHE A 109 8.10 29.58 -1.78
CA PHE A 109 8.09 31.04 -1.77
C PHE A 109 9.12 31.62 -0.77
N LEU A 110 9.14 31.11 0.46
CA LEU A 110 10.08 31.55 1.50
C LEU A 110 11.53 31.24 1.12
N LYS A 111 11.81 30.06 0.56
CA LYS A 111 13.15 29.72 0.04
C LYS A 111 13.57 30.69 -1.05
N LYS A 112 12.71 30.95 -2.04
CA LYS A 112 12.97 31.95 -3.10
C LYS A 112 13.21 33.34 -2.53
N GLN A 113 12.45 33.75 -1.51
CA GLN A 113 12.66 35.02 -0.82
C GLN A 113 14.03 35.07 -0.12
N GLN A 114 14.42 34.02 0.60
CA GLN A 114 15.74 33.91 1.23
C GLN A 114 16.88 33.95 0.20
N PHE A 115 16.75 33.23 -0.92
CA PHE A 115 17.73 33.30 -2.03
C PHE A 115 17.85 34.73 -2.58
N ASN A 116 16.73 35.44 -2.73
CA ASN A 116 16.73 36.83 -3.21
C ASN A 116 17.35 37.82 -2.20
N ILE A 117 17.17 37.60 -0.89
CA ILE A 117 17.82 38.40 0.17
C ILE A 117 19.33 38.15 0.17
N ASN A 118 19.76 36.88 0.11
CA ASN A 118 21.18 36.52 0.06
C ASN A 118 21.87 37.07 -1.20
N LYS A 119 21.18 37.10 -2.34
CA LYS A 119 21.69 37.70 -3.59
C LYS A 119 21.82 39.23 -3.51
N LYS A 120 20.93 39.92 -2.80
CA LYS A 120 21.04 41.36 -2.54
C LYS A 120 22.22 41.68 -1.61
N ASN A 121 22.47 40.85 -0.61
CA ASN A 121 23.57 41.02 0.34
C ASN A 121 24.95 40.68 -0.27
N ALA A 122 25.01 39.78 -1.26
CA ALA A 122 26.24 39.47 -1.99
C ALA A 122 26.69 40.61 -2.93
N ASN A 123 25.77 41.49 -3.36
CA ASN A 123 26.07 42.62 -4.24
C ASN A 123 26.46 43.92 -3.49
N THR A 124 26.44 43.94 -2.16
CA THR A 124 26.82 45.11 -1.33
C THR A 124 28.18 44.97 -0.64
N MET A 125 28.95 43.90 -0.90
CA MET A 125 30.25 43.68 -0.27
C MET A 125 31.44 43.94 -1.22
N THR A 126 31.49 45.13 -1.82
CA THR A 126 32.72 45.69 -2.41
C THR A 126 32.83 47.20 -2.16
N GLN A 127 32.81 47.66 -0.90
CA GLN A 127 33.63 48.81 -0.52
C GLN A 127 33.74 49.01 1.00
N SER A 128 35.01 49.13 1.41
CA SER A 128 35.53 49.93 2.51
C SER A 128 35.53 49.37 3.95
N LEU A 129 36.76 49.14 4.39
CA LEU A 129 37.38 49.58 5.65
C LEU A 129 36.88 48.97 6.98
N SER A 130 37.85 48.34 7.65
CA SER A 130 37.88 47.87 9.05
C SER A 130 37.36 48.87 10.09
N PRO A 131 36.92 48.40 11.27
CA PRO A 131 37.83 48.46 12.42
C PRO A 131 37.74 47.27 13.40
N THR A 132 38.93 46.84 13.84
CA THR A 132 39.34 46.47 15.20
C THR A 132 38.35 45.74 16.12
N SER A 133 38.59 44.45 16.34
CA SER A 133 38.13 43.72 17.53
C SER A 133 39.18 43.83 18.64
N PRO A 134 38.83 44.19 19.89
CA PRO A 134 39.64 43.87 21.05
C PRO A 134 39.30 42.46 21.55
N ASN A 135 40.35 41.68 21.75
CA ASN A 135 40.36 40.39 22.42
C ASN A 135 40.25 40.62 23.94
N LEU A 136 39.35 39.91 24.62
CA LEU A 136 39.34 39.77 26.08
C LEU A 136 38.94 38.32 26.41
N SER A 137 39.97 37.56 26.70
CA SER A 137 39.94 36.23 27.30
C SER A 137 39.49 36.29 28.76
N GLU A 138 39.02 35.13 29.24
CA GLU A 138 38.78 34.75 30.65
C GLU A 138 37.41 35.14 31.24
N PHE A 139 36.44 34.21 31.19
CA PHE A 139 36.07 33.36 32.34
C PHE A 139 34.87 32.45 31.98
N GLU A 140 35.00 31.15 32.27
CA GLU A 140 33.98 30.10 32.46
C GLU A 140 32.65 30.12 31.66
N ASN A 141 32.48 29.12 30.79
CA ASN A 141 31.64 27.93 31.06
C ASN A 141 31.48 27.07 29.79
N SER A 142 31.59 25.76 29.98
CA SER A 142 31.38 24.74 28.95
C SER A 142 29.91 24.70 28.52
N TYR A 143 29.59 25.32 27.39
CA TYR A 143 28.42 24.93 26.60
C TYR A 143 28.88 24.78 25.16
N GLN A 144 28.98 23.52 24.73
CA GLN A 144 29.08 23.18 23.32
C GLN A 144 27.94 23.89 22.60
N SER A 145 28.32 24.83 21.73
CA SER A 145 27.42 25.45 20.78
C SER A 145 26.89 24.36 19.86
N THR A 146 25.76 23.76 20.21
CA THR A 146 24.95 23.03 19.26
C THR A 146 24.34 24.09 18.35
N SER A 147 24.94 24.28 17.18
CA SER A 147 24.19 24.75 16.01
C SER A 147 22.85 24.01 15.99
N PRO A 148 21.71 24.67 15.71
CA PRO A 148 20.42 23.99 15.69
C PRO A 148 20.52 22.87 14.66
N LYS A 149 20.63 21.63 15.14
CA LYS A 149 20.58 20.45 14.29
C LYS A 149 19.20 20.51 13.66
N SER A 150 19.16 20.96 12.41
CA SER A 150 17.98 20.84 11.56
C SER A 150 17.50 19.40 11.73
N PHE A 151 16.32 19.26 12.34
CA PHE A 151 15.68 17.97 12.48
C PHE A 151 15.33 17.52 11.07
N SER A 152 16.17 16.64 10.52
CA SER A 152 15.97 15.98 9.25
C SER A 152 15.60 14.55 9.57
N PHE A 153 14.46 14.08 9.05
CA PHE A 153 14.11 12.68 9.14
C PHE A 153 15.22 11.85 8.48
N PRO A 154 15.81 10.88 9.19
CA PRO A 154 16.84 10.04 8.59
C PRO A 154 16.28 9.34 7.36
N THR A 155 16.94 9.51 6.22
CA THR A 155 16.71 8.63 5.07
C THR A 155 17.06 7.20 5.50
N LYS A 156 16.36 6.20 4.96
CA LYS A 156 16.60 4.77 5.26
C LYS A 156 18.09 4.43 5.25
N ASP A 157 18.83 4.98 4.27
CA ASP A 157 20.26 4.75 4.11
C ASP A 157 21.12 5.42 5.20
N SER A 158 20.73 6.62 5.66
CA SER A 158 21.44 7.35 6.72
C SER A 158 21.29 6.65 8.07
N PHE A 159 20.08 6.17 8.36
CA PHE A 159 19.81 5.38 9.56
C PHE A 159 20.57 4.06 9.54
N PHE A 160 20.51 3.32 8.42
CA PHE A 160 21.20 2.04 8.28
C PHE A 160 22.72 2.20 8.36
N LYS A 161 23.27 3.26 7.74
CA LYS A 161 24.71 3.58 7.83
C LYS A 161 25.12 3.88 9.27
N SER A 162 24.35 4.69 10.00
CA SER A 162 24.64 4.98 11.41
C SER A 162 24.61 3.73 12.28
N LEU A 163 23.65 2.82 12.04
CA LEU A 163 23.52 1.58 12.79
C LEU A 163 24.69 0.60 12.52
N MET A 164 25.18 0.56 11.28
CA MET A 164 26.27 -0.31 10.85
C MET A 164 27.65 0.22 11.29
N VAL A 165 27.84 1.54 11.28
CA VAL A 165 29.06 2.20 11.79
C VAL A 165 29.26 1.88 13.28
N ASP A 166 28.20 1.95 14.08
CA ASP A 166 28.27 1.72 15.54
C ASP A 166 28.61 0.27 15.92
N GLN A 167 28.26 -0.72 15.08
CA GLN A 167 28.52 -2.14 15.38
C GLN A 167 29.82 -2.69 14.77
N PHE A 168 30.28 -2.19 13.61
CA PHE A 168 31.35 -2.83 12.84
C PHE A 168 32.45 -1.88 12.32
N GLY A 169 32.37 -0.57 12.58
CA GLY A 169 33.40 0.41 12.23
C GLY A 169 33.38 0.89 10.76
N GLU A 170 34.05 2.02 10.49
CA GLU A 170 33.98 2.73 9.19
C GLU A 170 34.56 1.95 7.99
N GLU A 171 35.50 1.02 8.20
CA GLU A 171 36.17 0.30 7.12
C GLU A 171 35.27 -0.73 6.40
N PHE A 172 34.12 -1.10 6.99
CA PHE A 172 33.20 -2.09 6.40
C PHE A 172 32.26 -1.53 5.33
N ILE A 173 32.27 -0.21 5.10
CA ILE A 173 31.23 0.51 4.35
C ILE A 173 31.49 0.57 2.83
N GLN A 174 32.70 0.21 2.36
CA GLN A 174 33.04 0.37 0.94
C GLN A 174 32.68 -0.83 0.03
N GLN A 175 32.23 -1.98 0.54
CA GLN A 175 31.96 -3.16 -0.31
C GLN A 175 30.72 -3.99 0.04
N ARG A 176 29.64 -3.39 0.53
CA ARG A 176 28.37 -4.13 0.62
C ARG A 176 27.18 -3.21 0.33
N TYR A 177 26.68 -3.28 -0.89
CA TYR A 177 25.27 -2.97 -1.17
C TYR A 177 24.39 -3.91 -0.33
N PRO A 178 23.14 -3.55 0.01
CA PRO A 178 22.25 -4.32 0.90
C PRO A 178 21.80 -5.71 0.40
N ASN A 179 22.51 -6.31 -0.56
CA ASN A 179 22.09 -7.47 -1.35
C ASN A 179 22.88 -8.76 -1.06
N ASP A 180 23.70 -8.80 -0.02
CA ASP A 180 24.45 -10.03 0.32
C ASP A 180 23.75 -10.85 1.42
N MET A 181 22.50 -11.24 1.17
CA MET A 181 21.90 -12.39 1.84
C MET A 181 22.35 -13.66 1.12
N THR A 182 23.22 -14.44 1.75
CA THR A 182 23.61 -15.77 1.27
C THR A 182 22.90 -16.83 2.10
N TYR A 183 22.02 -17.62 1.47
CA TYR A 183 21.48 -18.85 2.07
C TYR A 183 22.14 -20.04 1.37
N SER A 184 22.74 -20.96 2.15
CA SER A 184 23.43 -22.13 1.59
C SER A 184 24.53 -21.80 0.55
N GLY A 185 25.19 -20.64 0.68
CA GLY A 185 26.25 -20.19 -0.23
C GLY A 185 25.75 -19.59 -1.56
N VAL A 186 24.44 -19.42 -1.73
CA VAL A 186 23.84 -18.83 -2.94
C VAL A 186 23.41 -17.39 -2.65
N GLN A 187 23.83 -16.45 -3.50
CA GLN A 187 23.42 -15.05 -3.42
C GLN A 187 21.95 -14.91 -3.81
N LEU A 188 21.14 -14.40 -2.87
CA LEU A 188 19.71 -14.20 -3.01
C LEU A 188 19.39 -12.71 -3.08
N LEU A 189 18.49 -12.35 -3.99
CA LEU A 189 17.95 -11.00 -4.10
C LEU A 189 16.48 -11.01 -3.67
N THR A 190 16.12 -10.10 -2.77
CA THR A 190 14.72 -9.86 -2.42
C THR A 190 13.95 -9.34 -3.66
N VAL A 191 12.62 -9.36 -3.60
CA VAL A 191 11.79 -8.84 -4.71
C VAL A 191 12.18 -7.40 -5.12
N PRO A 192 12.37 -6.43 -4.19
CA PRO A 192 12.81 -5.09 -4.56
C PRO A 192 14.23 -5.07 -5.15
N ALA A 193 15.16 -5.83 -4.58
CA ALA A 193 16.53 -5.89 -5.07
C ALA A 193 16.62 -6.54 -6.47
N THR A 194 15.72 -7.49 -6.77
CA THR A 194 15.61 -8.11 -8.10
C THR A 194 15.16 -7.09 -9.13
N TRP A 195 14.19 -6.25 -8.80
CA TRP A 195 13.73 -5.18 -9.69
C TRP A 195 14.86 -4.18 -10.01
N GLU A 196 15.57 -3.71 -8.98
CA GLU A 196 16.73 -2.82 -9.15
C GLU A 196 17.84 -3.47 -9.98
N TYR A 197 18.07 -4.78 -9.79
CA TYR A 197 19.04 -5.54 -10.56
C TYR A 197 18.69 -5.59 -12.06
N LEU A 198 17.42 -5.88 -12.39
CA LEU A 198 16.94 -5.88 -13.77
C LEU A 198 17.06 -4.50 -14.42
N GLN A 199 16.65 -3.46 -13.70
CA GLN A 199 16.75 -2.08 -14.17
C GLN A 199 18.20 -1.65 -14.41
N LYS A 200 19.12 -2.07 -13.54
CA LYS A 200 20.54 -1.78 -13.73
C LYS A 200 21.10 -2.42 -15.01
N ILE A 201 20.68 -3.65 -15.33
CA ILE A 201 21.12 -4.36 -16.54
C ILE A 201 20.65 -3.64 -17.80
N THR A 202 19.40 -3.15 -17.82
CA THR A 202 18.85 -2.40 -18.96
C THR A 202 19.47 -1.00 -19.09
N GLU A 203 19.77 -0.32 -17.97
CA GLU A 203 20.42 1.00 -17.99
C GLU A 203 21.89 0.95 -18.41
N HIS A 204 22.63 -0.11 -18.06
CA HIS A 204 24.07 -0.21 -18.36
C HIS A 204 24.37 -0.84 -19.73
N ASN A 205 23.43 -1.59 -20.30
CA ASN A 205 23.60 -2.25 -21.58
C ASN A 205 22.53 -1.76 -22.56
N ASN A 206 22.84 -0.68 -23.29
CA ASN A 206 21.93 -0.08 -24.28
C ASN A 206 21.49 -1.05 -25.40
N ASP A 207 22.18 -2.18 -25.57
CA ASP A 207 21.91 -3.19 -26.59
C ASP A 207 21.08 -4.39 -26.08
N ILE A 208 20.76 -4.44 -24.78
CA ILE A 208 20.02 -5.55 -24.17
C ILE A 208 18.60 -5.09 -23.82
N GLU A 209 17.67 -5.36 -24.72
CA GLU A 209 16.23 -5.11 -24.52
C GLU A 209 15.51 -6.44 -24.24
N PHE A 210 14.98 -6.59 -23.04
CA PHE A 210 14.09 -7.70 -22.66
C PHE A 210 12.90 -7.18 -21.85
N ASP A 211 11.76 -7.88 -21.95
CA ASP A 211 10.57 -7.52 -21.19
C ASP A 211 10.77 -7.88 -19.71
N MET A 212 11.00 -6.87 -18.88
CA MET A 212 11.13 -7.01 -17.42
C MET A 212 9.87 -7.64 -16.79
N ILE A 213 8.69 -7.39 -17.34
CA ILE A 213 7.43 -7.96 -16.85
C ILE A 213 7.39 -9.46 -17.13
N MET A 214 7.86 -9.90 -18.29
CA MET A 214 8.00 -11.31 -18.64
C MET A 214 8.96 -12.03 -17.67
N VAL A 215 10.13 -11.44 -17.41
CA VAL A 215 11.12 -11.99 -16.45
C VAL A 215 10.53 -12.12 -15.05
N MET A 216 9.87 -11.07 -14.54
CA MET A 216 9.27 -11.10 -13.20
C MET A 216 8.09 -12.09 -13.09
N ASN A 217 7.31 -12.26 -14.16
CA ASN A 217 6.23 -13.25 -14.20
C ASN A 217 6.75 -14.69 -14.16
N ASN A 218 7.86 -14.97 -14.85
CA ASN A 218 8.51 -16.27 -14.84
C ASN A 218 9.16 -16.57 -13.49
N LEU A 219 9.72 -15.55 -12.82
CA LEU A 219 10.32 -15.69 -11.49
C LEU A 219 9.28 -15.96 -10.40
N LYS A 220 8.05 -15.45 -10.51
CA LYS A 220 7.02 -15.49 -9.46
C LYS A 220 6.82 -16.86 -8.78
N ARG A 221 6.96 -17.97 -9.53
CA ARG A 221 6.74 -19.33 -9.01
C ARG A 221 7.97 -19.98 -8.37
N ASN A 222 9.15 -19.40 -8.52
CA ASN A 222 10.43 -19.98 -8.13
C ASN A 222 11.12 -19.16 -7.00
N HIS A 223 10.33 -18.58 -6.10
CA HIS A 223 10.86 -17.84 -4.95
C HIS A 223 11.31 -18.81 -3.85
N VAL A 224 12.39 -18.43 -3.17
CA VAL A 224 12.87 -19.05 -1.93
C VAL A 224 12.53 -18.09 -0.79
N CYS A 225 11.92 -18.60 0.28
CA CYS A 225 11.65 -17.78 1.47
C CYS A 225 12.95 -17.62 2.28
N ALA A 226 13.44 -16.38 2.35
CA ALA A 226 14.50 -15.99 3.30
C ALA A 226 13.87 -15.39 4.57
N GLU A 227 14.70 -15.04 5.56
CA GLU A 227 14.24 -14.45 6.83
C GLU A 227 13.49 -13.13 6.64
N GLU A 228 13.74 -12.41 5.54
CA GLU A 228 13.10 -11.13 5.19
C GLU A 228 12.03 -11.24 4.09
N GLY A 229 11.62 -12.46 3.73
CA GLY A 229 10.53 -12.71 2.77
C GLY A 229 10.96 -13.36 1.44
N PRO A 230 10.12 -13.30 0.39
CA PRO A 230 10.39 -13.99 -0.87
C PRO A 230 11.63 -13.40 -1.57
N SER A 231 12.53 -14.29 -1.94
CA SER A 231 13.81 -13.95 -2.59
C SER A 231 14.11 -14.89 -3.75
N TYR A 232 14.87 -14.41 -4.73
CA TYR A 232 15.25 -15.17 -5.92
C TYR A 232 16.77 -15.31 -5.99
N PRO A 233 17.29 -16.50 -6.32
CA PRO A 233 18.72 -16.67 -6.49
C PRO A 233 19.19 -16.01 -7.79
N ILE A 234 20.37 -15.37 -7.76
CA ILE A 234 20.89 -14.60 -8.90
C ILE A 234 21.05 -15.45 -10.17
N TYR A 235 21.48 -16.71 -10.04
CA TYR A 235 21.63 -17.60 -11.19
C TYR A 235 20.31 -17.79 -11.95
N LEU A 236 19.19 -17.87 -11.21
CA LEU A 236 17.86 -18.06 -11.79
C LEU A 236 17.38 -16.78 -12.46
N ILE A 237 17.65 -15.62 -11.86
CA ILE A 237 17.34 -14.33 -12.49
C ILE A 237 18.06 -14.20 -13.82
N ASN A 238 19.35 -14.54 -13.86
CA ASN A 238 20.16 -14.49 -15.09
C ASN A 238 19.63 -15.46 -16.17
N GLU A 239 19.24 -16.67 -15.78
CA GLU A 239 18.62 -17.64 -16.70
C GLU A 239 17.33 -17.08 -17.32
N MET A 240 16.48 -16.45 -16.52
CA MET A 240 15.21 -15.88 -16.99
C MET A 240 15.42 -14.68 -17.92
N ILE A 241 16.48 -13.89 -17.69
CA ILE A 241 16.87 -12.80 -18.61
C ILE A 241 17.29 -13.38 -19.97
N VAL A 242 18.13 -14.41 -19.98
CA VAL A 242 18.57 -15.06 -21.23
C VAL A 242 17.36 -15.60 -22.01
N GLN A 243 16.43 -16.29 -21.34
CA GLN A 243 15.20 -16.78 -21.97
C GLN A 243 14.33 -15.65 -22.52
N ALA A 244 14.24 -14.51 -21.83
CA ALA A 244 13.45 -13.37 -22.29
C ALA A 244 14.08 -12.68 -23.51
N ILE A 245 15.42 -12.64 -23.61
CA ILE A 245 16.14 -12.15 -24.79
C ILE A 245 15.96 -13.10 -25.99
N GLU A 246 16.02 -14.41 -25.76
CA GLU A 246 15.75 -15.39 -26.81
C GLU A 246 14.30 -15.28 -27.32
N ALA A 247 13.33 -15.13 -26.41
CA ALA A 247 11.93 -14.95 -26.75
C ALA A 247 11.69 -13.65 -27.57
N SER A 248 12.33 -12.53 -27.21
CA SER A 248 12.20 -11.27 -27.96
C SER A 248 12.80 -11.37 -29.37
N SER A 249 13.91 -12.10 -29.52
CA SER A 249 14.53 -12.35 -30.83
C SER A 249 13.67 -13.22 -31.76
N SER A 250 12.94 -14.20 -31.19
CA SER A 250 12.07 -15.10 -31.95
C SER A 250 10.75 -14.46 -32.43
N SER A 251 10.32 -13.35 -31.80
CA SER A 251 9.10 -12.63 -32.17
C SER A 251 9.30 -11.58 -33.27
N SER A 252 10.54 -11.31 -33.67
CA SER A 252 10.89 -10.32 -34.71
C SER A 252 11.34 -10.92 -36.05
N SER A 253 11.20 -12.24 -36.23
CA SER A 253 11.47 -12.95 -37.51
C SER A 253 10.20 -13.42 -38.19
#